data_AF-A0A8J4BTT4-F1
#
_entry.id   AF-A0A8J4BTT4-F1
#
_cell.length_a   1.000
_cell.length_b   1.000
_cell.length_c   1.000
_cell.angle_alpha   90.00
_cell.angle_beta   90.00
_cell.angle_gamma   90.00
#
_symmetry.space_group_name_H-M   'P 1'
#
loop_
_entity.id
_entity.type
_entity.pdbx_description
1 polymer ?
#
loop_
_entity_poly.entity_id
_entity_poly.type
_entity_poly.pdbx_seq_one_letter_code
_entity_poly.pdbx_strand_id
1 'polypeptide(L)'
;MSFAPGGPISAAGSGYAPATYQRLMRLAARAFYNGPCPPPGRDADPFSAKSKIAKMDTRGLGVVLIDYLTTVEWTSFDLLIETLRLHPVVLSRALRFLEVGHMIRRYERRESRRKKRNLVGDALEADVAQGGDSDEEEEEEEGGAKKKGLLTEYFTLDYARAFDALQIRIQSMRASLKEQLEATNAVQAYRCPGPFCGKTYTSLDAANLVDPTDLIFKCEMCGSELVEQRATNDAESGSGAPQHATARESKETARRLLQAIDRELAPITRLMNDLQHRAVPLPDPGELYEWAQRVRQREADMAAAA
;
A
#
# COMPACT_ATOMS: atom_id res chain seq x y z
N MET A 1 17.89 30.06 29.99
CA MET A 1 18.61 28.84 30.43
C MET A 1 18.15 28.51 31.84
N SER A 2 17.38 27.44 32.02
CA SER A 2 17.15 26.72 33.28
C SER A 2 16.31 25.49 32.97
N PHE A 3 16.99 24.35 32.82
CA PHE A 3 16.36 23.04 32.76
C PHE A 3 16.27 22.50 34.19
N ALA A 4 15.11 21.98 34.58
CA ALA A 4 15.02 20.98 35.63
C ALA A 4 13.97 19.92 35.28
N PRO A 5 14.23 18.63 35.62
CA PRO A 5 13.57 17.47 35.03
C PRO A 5 12.57 16.84 36.00
N GLY A 6 11.50 16.26 35.46
CA GLY A 6 10.52 15.52 36.25
C GLY A 6 9.97 14.35 35.46
N GLY A 7 10.70 13.23 35.47
CA GLY A 7 10.13 11.93 35.16
C GLY A 7 9.79 11.17 36.45
N PRO A 8 8.93 10.15 36.40
CA PRO A 8 9.09 8.96 37.19
C PRO A 8 9.82 7.87 36.38
N ILE A 9 10.81 7.25 37.02
CA ILE A 9 11.70 6.22 36.49
C ILE A 9 11.09 4.82 36.67
N SER A 10 11.23 4.04 35.60
CA SER A 10 11.32 2.57 35.47
C SER A 10 10.27 1.65 36.12
N ALA A 11 9.56 0.94 35.23
CA ALA A 11 9.53 -0.51 35.30
C ALA A 11 10.74 -1.06 34.53
N ALA A 12 11.63 -1.76 35.23
CA ALA A 12 12.73 -2.50 34.65
C ALA A 12 12.18 -3.67 33.80
N GLY A 13 12.64 -3.78 32.55
CA GLY A 13 12.25 -4.87 31.67
C GLY A 13 12.88 -4.77 30.28
N SER A 14 14.10 -5.28 30.16
CA SER A 14 14.80 -5.59 28.90
C SER A 14 15.24 -4.39 28.05
N GLY A 15 16.46 -4.44 27.50
CA GLY A 15 17.10 -3.40 26.69
C GLY A 15 16.46 -3.16 25.31
N TYR A 16 15.14 -3.23 25.19
CA TYR A 16 14.42 -2.91 23.97
C TYR A 16 14.05 -1.43 23.98
N ALA A 17 14.60 -0.67 23.01
CA ALA A 17 14.13 0.66 22.68
C ALA A 17 12.58 0.69 22.61
N PRO A 18 11.91 1.75 23.09
CA PRO A 18 10.46 1.79 23.22
C PRO A 18 9.77 1.42 21.90
N ALA A 19 8.76 0.57 21.97
CA ALA A 19 7.93 0.20 20.84
C ALA A 19 7.14 1.43 20.39
N THR A 20 7.51 2.00 19.23
CA THR A 20 6.84 3.16 18.65
C THR A 20 6.29 2.84 17.27
N TYR A 21 5.18 3.47 16.91
CA TYR A 21 4.62 3.38 15.56
C TYR A 21 5.61 3.87 14.49
N GLN A 22 6.44 4.88 14.78
CA GLN A 22 7.52 5.30 13.89
C GLN A 22 8.48 4.15 13.60
N ARG A 23 8.94 3.41 14.62
CA ARG A 23 9.82 2.25 14.44
C ARG A 23 9.16 1.17 13.59
N LEU A 24 7.87 0.92 13.81
CA LEU A 24 7.09 -0.03 12.99
C LEU A 24 7.10 0.40 11.51
N MET A 25 6.77 1.66 11.23
CA MET A 25 6.71 2.18 9.88
C MET A 25 8.07 2.12 9.17
N ARG A 26 9.16 2.44 9.88
CA ARG A 26 10.53 2.33 9.34
C ARG A 26 10.95 0.88 9.05
N LEU A 27 10.52 -0.10 9.85
CA LEU A 27 10.77 -1.51 9.56
C LEU A 27 9.94 -2.01 8.38
N ALA A 28 8.66 -1.64 8.34
CA ALA A 28 7.76 -1.96 7.23
C ALA A 28 8.25 -1.36 5.91
N ALA A 29 8.77 -0.12 5.94
CA ALA A 29 9.40 0.54 4.81
C ALA A 29 10.52 -0.32 4.21
N ARG A 30 11.46 -0.78 5.06
CA ARG A 30 12.60 -1.61 4.62
C ARG A 30 12.18 -3.00 4.14
N ALA A 31 11.12 -3.59 4.70
CA ALA A 31 10.64 -4.90 4.29
C ALA A 31 9.88 -4.86 2.96
N PHE A 32 8.98 -3.89 2.77
CA PHE A 32 8.06 -3.89 1.63
C PHE A 32 8.43 -2.90 0.51
N TYR A 33 9.19 -1.85 0.82
CA TYR A 33 9.41 -0.72 -0.08
C TYR A 33 10.89 -0.49 -0.44
N ASN A 34 11.75 -1.49 -0.20
CA ASN A 34 13.17 -1.45 -0.61
C ASN A 34 13.36 -1.60 -2.14
N GLY A 35 12.37 -2.17 -2.82
CA GLY A 35 12.36 -2.27 -4.28
C GLY A 35 12.14 -0.94 -5.01
N PRO A 36 12.00 -0.96 -6.35
CA PRO A 36 11.58 0.20 -7.10
C PRO A 36 10.18 0.66 -6.67
N CYS A 37 10.01 1.97 -6.48
CA CYS A 37 8.76 2.58 -6.07
C CYS A 37 8.33 3.64 -7.09
N PRO A 38 7.21 3.45 -7.81
CA PRO A 38 6.32 2.29 -7.82
C PRO A 38 6.96 1.04 -8.49
N PRO A 39 6.46 -0.18 -8.18
CA PRO A 39 6.92 -1.40 -8.84
C PRO A 39 6.64 -1.38 -10.36
N PRO A 40 7.57 -1.90 -11.19
CA PRO A 40 7.35 -1.98 -12.63
C PRO A 40 6.13 -2.86 -12.94
N GLY A 41 5.29 -2.40 -13.87
CA GLY A 41 4.10 -3.15 -14.33
C GLY A 41 2.81 -2.90 -13.54
N ARG A 42 2.87 -2.27 -12.34
CA ARG A 42 1.66 -1.95 -11.56
C ARG A 42 0.97 -0.65 -12.01
N ASP A 43 1.75 0.31 -12.51
CA ASP A 43 1.28 1.60 -13.03
C ASP A 43 1.69 1.78 -14.50
N ALA A 44 1.26 0.86 -15.37
CA ALA A 44 1.46 0.96 -16.81
C ALA A 44 0.43 1.89 -17.47
N ASP A 45 0.30 3.12 -16.95
CA ASP A 45 -0.39 4.22 -17.64
C ASP A 45 0.63 5.06 -18.44
N PRO A 46 0.20 5.76 -19.51
CA PRO A 46 0.91 5.82 -20.79
C PRO A 46 1.99 6.90 -20.82
N PHE A 47 3.06 6.75 -20.04
CA PHE A 47 4.31 7.41 -20.39
C PHE A 47 5.21 6.41 -21.10
N SER A 48 5.48 6.71 -22.38
CA SER A 48 6.32 5.92 -23.26
C SER A 48 7.58 5.45 -22.51
N ALA A 49 7.88 4.16 -22.60
CA ALA A 49 9.14 3.54 -22.15
C ALA A 49 10.41 4.25 -22.69
N LYS A 50 10.23 5.22 -23.60
CA LYS A 50 11.24 6.13 -24.15
C LYS A 50 11.59 7.32 -23.24
N SER A 51 10.80 7.63 -22.20
CA SER A 51 11.09 8.78 -21.33
C SER A 51 12.35 8.56 -20.48
N LYS A 52 13.21 9.59 -20.36
CA LYS A 52 14.41 9.55 -19.50
C LYS A 52 14.07 9.26 -18.04
N ILE A 53 12.86 9.66 -17.61
CA ILE A 53 12.34 9.46 -16.25
C ILE A 53 12.01 7.98 -15.99
N ALA A 54 11.52 7.22 -16.98
CA ALA A 54 11.30 5.78 -16.85
C ALA A 54 12.60 4.97 -16.69
N LYS A 55 13.75 5.56 -17.02
CA LYS A 55 15.08 4.95 -16.86
C LYS A 55 15.75 5.30 -15.53
N MET A 56 15.15 6.17 -14.71
CA MET A 56 15.70 6.50 -13.40
C MET A 56 15.52 5.33 -12.45
N ASP A 57 16.57 5.00 -11.69
CA ASP A 57 16.48 4.00 -10.64
C ASP A 57 15.70 4.57 -9.45
N THR A 58 14.54 3.99 -9.15
CA THR A 58 13.67 4.37 -8.02
C THR A 58 13.74 3.36 -6.88
N ARG A 59 14.74 2.48 -6.86
CA ARG A 59 14.96 1.53 -5.75
C ARG A 59 15.19 2.26 -4.44
N GLY A 60 14.51 1.79 -3.39
CA GLY A 60 14.60 2.38 -2.05
C GLY A 60 13.89 3.73 -1.89
N LEU A 61 13.29 4.29 -2.94
CA LEU A 61 12.58 5.58 -2.87
C LEU A 61 11.43 5.53 -1.85
N GLY A 62 10.69 4.43 -1.80
CA GLY A 62 9.61 4.26 -0.83
C GLY A 62 10.13 4.23 0.62
N VAL A 63 11.34 3.69 0.85
CA VAL A 63 11.99 3.73 2.17
C VAL A 63 12.32 5.16 2.57
N VAL A 64 12.93 5.93 1.67
CA VAL A 64 13.30 7.33 1.92
C VAL A 64 12.07 8.18 2.24
N LEU A 65 10.99 8.01 1.47
CA LEU A 65 9.75 8.76 1.68
C LEU A 65 9.11 8.43 3.04
N ILE A 66 8.97 7.16 3.37
CA ILE A 66 8.37 6.76 4.66
C ILE A 66 9.28 7.18 5.82
N ASP A 67 10.60 6.99 5.72
CA ASP A 67 11.54 7.41 6.77
C ASP A 67 11.44 8.93 7.01
N TYR A 68 11.38 9.74 5.95
CA TYR A 68 11.19 11.19 6.07
C TYR A 68 9.82 11.54 6.68
N LEU A 69 8.73 10.94 6.22
CA LEU A 69 7.39 11.18 6.76
C LEU A 69 7.23 10.68 8.21
N THR A 70 8.08 9.77 8.70
CA THR A 70 8.09 9.45 10.14
C THR A 70 8.68 10.57 11.01
N THR A 71 9.37 11.53 10.41
CA THR A 71 10.00 12.66 11.11
C THR A 71 9.16 13.93 11.09
N VAL A 72 8.19 14.04 10.17
CA VAL A 72 7.37 15.23 9.97
C VAL A 72 5.88 14.89 10.06
N GLU A 73 5.09 15.76 10.70
CA GLU A 73 3.63 15.57 10.80
C GLU A 73 2.92 15.83 9.47
N TRP A 74 3.20 16.96 8.82
CA TRP A 74 2.63 17.35 7.53
C TRP A 74 3.68 17.98 6.63
N THR A 75 3.61 17.69 5.32
CA THR A 75 4.55 18.21 4.32
C THR A 75 3.82 18.56 3.03
N SER A 76 4.21 19.65 2.37
CA SER A 76 3.68 20.00 1.05
C SER A 76 4.45 19.29 -0.06
N PHE A 77 3.82 19.13 -1.22
CA PHE A 77 4.46 18.57 -2.42
C PHE A 77 5.73 19.31 -2.82
N ASP A 78 5.69 20.65 -2.80
CA ASP A 78 6.83 21.50 -3.16
C ASP A 78 7.99 21.33 -2.17
N LEU A 79 7.70 21.27 -0.86
CA LEU A 79 8.72 21.06 0.17
C LEU A 79 9.39 19.68 0.05
N LEU A 80 8.62 18.64 -0.33
CA LEU A 80 9.17 17.31 -0.58
C LEU A 80 10.14 17.31 -1.76
N ILE A 81 9.83 18.04 -2.84
CA ILE A 81 10.72 18.20 -3.99
C ILE A 81 12.01 18.87 -3.56
N GLU A 82 11.92 19.97 -2.82
CA GLU A 82 13.09 20.74 -2.38
C GLU A 82 13.97 19.95 -1.41
N THR A 83 13.36 19.30 -0.42
CA THR A 83 14.07 18.57 0.65
C THR A 83 14.73 17.31 0.13
N LEU A 84 14.01 16.51 -0.67
CA LEU A 84 14.51 15.23 -1.17
C LEU A 84 15.21 15.35 -2.53
N ARG A 85 15.19 16.53 -3.15
CA ARG A 85 15.75 16.83 -4.49
C ARG A 85 15.27 15.84 -5.55
N LEU A 86 13.99 15.47 -5.47
CA LEU A 86 13.35 14.52 -6.38
C LEU A 86 12.72 15.22 -7.57
N HIS A 87 12.72 14.55 -8.72
CA HIS A 87 11.96 15.05 -9.86
C HIS A 87 10.45 14.96 -9.57
N PRO A 88 9.65 16.00 -9.87
CA PRO A 88 8.22 16.06 -9.51
C PRO A 88 7.43 14.84 -10.00
N VAL A 89 7.66 14.40 -11.24
CA VAL A 89 6.97 13.22 -11.81
C VAL A 89 7.29 11.92 -11.04
N VAL A 90 8.54 11.76 -10.56
CA VAL A 90 8.93 10.56 -9.80
C VAL A 90 8.27 10.57 -8.43
N LEU A 91 8.28 11.74 -7.77
CA LEU A 91 7.62 11.94 -6.48
C LEU A 91 6.11 11.71 -6.58
N SER A 92 5.41 12.31 -7.55
CA SER A 92 3.97 12.12 -7.73
C SER A 92 3.59 10.66 -7.90
N ARG A 93 4.38 9.89 -8.66
CA ARG A 93 4.13 8.44 -8.85
C ARG A 93 4.33 7.66 -7.57
N ALA A 94 5.42 7.92 -6.84
CA ALA A 94 5.70 7.24 -5.58
C ALA A 94 4.64 7.57 -4.51
N LEU A 95 4.21 8.83 -4.41
CA LEU A 95 3.16 9.24 -3.46
C LEU A 95 1.81 8.60 -3.78
N ARG A 96 1.39 8.56 -5.06
CA ARG A 96 0.16 7.85 -5.46
C ARG A 96 0.21 6.37 -5.11
N PHE A 97 1.35 5.71 -5.34
CA PHE A 97 1.51 4.31 -4.97
C PHE A 97 1.41 4.07 -3.46
N LEU A 98 1.98 4.96 -2.64
CA LEU A 98 1.88 4.89 -1.18
C LEU A 98 0.47 5.24 -0.66
N GLU A 99 -0.25 6.14 -1.33
CA GLU A 99 -1.66 6.47 -1.06
C GLU A 99 -2.58 5.28 -1.34
N VAL A 100 -2.45 4.64 -2.51
CA VAL A 100 -3.15 3.40 -2.86
C VAL A 100 -2.77 2.25 -1.92
N GLY A 101 -1.52 2.24 -1.45
CA GLY A 101 -1.04 1.31 -0.43
C GLY A 101 -1.53 1.59 0.98
N HIS A 102 -2.34 2.64 1.19
CA HIS A 102 -2.86 3.12 2.47
C HIS A 102 -1.77 3.44 3.51
N MET A 103 -0.58 3.86 3.03
CA MET A 103 0.51 4.32 3.91
C MET A 103 0.41 5.81 4.23
N ILE A 104 -0.10 6.60 3.28
CA ILE A 104 -0.11 8.07 3.32
C ILE A 104 -1.54 8.56 3.09
N ARG A 105 -1.87 9.69 3.72
CA ARG A 105 -3.07 10.47 3.44
C ARG A 105 -2.69 11.75 2.69
N ARG A 106 -3.41 12.02 1.59
CA ARG A 106 -3.30 13.26 0.81
C ARG A 106 -4.43 14.21 1.17
N TYR A 107 -4.12 15.50 1.25
CA TYR A 107 -5.09 16.57 1.43
C TYR A 107 -4.81 17.67 0.40
N GLU A 108 -5.85 18.08 -0.34
CA GLU A 108 -5.75 19.13 -1.35
C GLU A 108 -6.33 20.43 -0.80
N ARG A 109 -5.58 21.53 -0.92
CA ARG A 109 -5.99 22.85 -0.46
C ARG A 109 -5.86 23.88 -1.56
N ARG A 110 -6.85 24.76 -1.72
CA ARG A 110 -6.76 25.91 -2.64
C ARG A 110 -6.05 27.06 -1.94
N GLU A 111 -4.91 27.48 -2.45
CA GLU A 111 -4.13 28.59 -1.95
C GLU A 111 -4.14 29.76 -2.95
N SER A 112 -4.22 30.99 -2.43
CA SER A 112 -4.14 32.20 -3.24
C SER A 112 -2.70 32.46 -3.68
N ARG A 113 -2.49 32.72 -4.98
CA ARG A 113 -1.16 32.92 -5.60
C ARG A 113 -0.36 34.11 -5.02
N ARG A 114 -0.98 35.01 -4.24
CA ARG A 114 -0.32 36.19 -3.68
C ARG A 114 0.71 35.89 -2.57
N LYS A 115 0.73 34.69 -1.99
CA LYS A 115 1.54 34.36 -0.80
C LYS A 115 2.40 33.12 -1.00
N LYS A 116 3.38 33.20 -1.92
CA LYS A 116 4.35 32.12 -2.15
C LYS A 116 5.59 32.17 -1.24
N ARG A 117 5.58 32.97 -0.16
CA ARG A 117 6.81 33.26 0.60
C ARG A 117 6.87 32.77 2.04
N ASN A 118 5.76 32.41 2.68
CA ASN A 118 5.79 31.97 4.08
C ASN A 118 4.98 30.67 4.23
N LEU A 119 5.67 29.54 4.40
CA LEU A 119 5.12 28.19 4.52
C LEU A 119 4.21 27.94 5.75
N VAL A 120 3.93 28.97 6.56
CA VAL A 120 3.05 28.91 7.75
C VAL A 120 2.18 30.18 7.91
N GLY A 121 2.34 31.17 7.01
CA GLY A 121 1.78 32.52 7.18
C GLY A 121 0.60 32.84 6.26
N ASP A 122 -0.62 32.57 6.74
CA ASP A 122 -1.95 33.07 6.32
C ASP A 122 -2.89 32.08 5.65
N ALA A 123 -3.26 31.07 6.44
CA ALA A 123 -4.24 30.06 6.08
C ALA A 123 -5.62 30.25 6.74
N LEU A 124 -5.85 31.27 7.59
CA LEU A 124 -7.06 31.36 8.43
C LEU A 124 -8.24 32.17 7.84
N GLU A 125 -8.01 33.05 6.86
CA GLU A 125 -9.10 33.90 6.33
C GLU A 125 -10.04 33.17 5.36
N ALA A 126 -9.62 32.05 4.75
CA ALA A 126 -10.43 31.37 3.74
C ALA A 126 -11.54 30.47 4.34
N ASP A 127 -11.34 29.94 5.55
CA ASP A 127 -12.29 29.00 6.16
C ASP A 127 -13.37 29.70 7.01
N VAL A 128 -13.11 30.94 7.48
CA VAL A 128 -14.12 31.76 8.19
C VAL A 128 -15.05 32.49 7.21
N ALA A 129 -14.63 32.69 5.95
CA ALA A 129 -15.45 33.33 4.92
C ALA A 129 -16.52 32.41 4.30
N GLN A 130 -16.49 31.09 4.57
CA GLN A 130 -17.52 30.16 4.08
C GLN A 130 -18.76 30.05 4.98
N GLY A 131 -18.84 30.83 6.07
CA GLY A 131 -19.99 30.86 6.98
C GLY A 131 -20.87 32.11 6.90
N GLY A 132 -20.58 33.06 5.99
CA GLY A 132 -21.34 34.30 5.85
C GLY A 132 -21.90 34.43 4.44
N ASP A 133 -23.20 34.19 4.32
CA ASP A 133 -24.01 34.73 3.23
C ASP A 133 -24.03 36.26 3.40
N SER A 134 -23.14 36.93 2.68
CA SER A 134 -23.20 38.37 2.47
C SER A 134 -22.63 38.65 1.09
N ASP A 135 -23.55 38.73 0.13
CA ASP A 135 -23.42 39.54 -1.08
C ASP A 135 -22.81 40.89 -0.70
N GLU A 136 -21.56 41.17 -1.07
CA GLU A 136 -21.03 42.52 -1.14
C GLU A 136 -19.77 42.57 -2.04
N GLU A 137 -20.02 43.11 -3.24
CA GLU A 137 -19.14 43.93 -4.07
C GLU A 137 -18.00 43.23 -4.85
N GLU A 138 -18.40 42.64 -5.98
CA GLU A 138 -17.55 42.43 -7.15
C GLU A 138 -17.16 43.79 -7.77
N GLU A 139 -15.99 44.32 -7.42
CA GLU A 139 -15.33 45.34 -8.26
C GLU A 139 -14.74 44.65 -9.50
N GLU A 140 -15.45 44.79 -10.61
CA GLU A 140 -15.01 44.45 -11.96
C GLU A 140 -13.82 45.34 -12.39
N GLU A 141 -12.59 44.92 -12.12
CA GLU A 141 -11.45 45.31 -12.96
C GLU A 141 -11.44 44.44 -14.22
N GLU A 142 -11.91 45.04 -15.32
CA GLU A 142 -11.85 44.51 -16.68
C GLU A 142 -10.44 44.01 -17.03
N GLY A 143 -10.36 42.74 -17.47
CA GLY A 143 -9.14 42.18 -18.07
C GLY A 143 -8.32 41.26 -17.16
N GLY A 144 -8.93 40.46 -16.29
CA GLY A 144 -8.22 39.51 -15.44
C GLY A 144 -8.75 38.08 -15.57
N ALA A 145 -8.05 37.22 -16.31
CA ALA A 145 -8.32 35.78 -16.35
C ALA A 145 -8.59 35.26 -14.93
N LYS A 146 -9.77 34.65 -14.70
CA LYS A 146 -10.18 33.98 -13.45
C LYS A 146 -8.95 33.36 -12.79
N LYS A 147 -8.44 33.98 -11.71
CA LYS A 147 -7.21 33.55 -11.03
C LYS A 147 -7.49 32.20 -10.39
N LYS A 148 -7.31 31.13 -11.18
CA LYS A 148 -7.42 29.74 -10.74
C LYS A 148 -6.49 29.57 -9.53
N GLY A 149 -7.08 29.41 -8.35
CA GLY A 149 -6.32 29.17 -7.12
C GLY A 149 -5.29 28.07 -7.33
N LEU A 150 -4.12 28.20 -6.72
CA LEU A 150 -3.10 27.15 -6.78
C LEU A 150 -3.59 26.02 -5.86
N LEU A 151 -3.82 24.84 -6.41
CA LEU A 151 -4.09 23.65 -5.60
C LEU A 151 -2.74 23.15 -5.06
N THR A 152 -2.57 23.23 -3.75
CA THR A 152 -1.39 22.74 -3.02
C THR A 152 -1.77 21.42 -2.35
N GLU A 153 -0.96 20.38 -2.60
CA GLU A 153 -1.14 19.06 -2.01
C GLU A 153 -0.27 18.90 -0.76
N TYR A 154 -0.88 18.42 0.32
CA TYR A 154 -0.25 18.11 1.60
C TYR A 154 -0.32 16.61 1.88
N PHE A 155 0.74 16.08 2.47
CA PHE A 155 0.93 14.65 2.74
C PHE A 155 1.31 14.43 4.19
N THR A 156 0.70 13.40 4.78
CA THR A 156 0.98 12.93 6.15
C THR A 156 0.94 11.40 6.19
N LEU A 157 1.69 10.80 7.12
CA LEU A 157 1.68 9.36 7.33
C LEU A 157 0.44 8.97 8.15
N ASP A 158 -0.43 8.13 7.58
CA ASP A 158 -1.64 7.68 8.26
C ASP A 158 -1.33 6.41 9.06
N TYR A 159 -0.93 6.58 10.33
CA TYR A 159 -0.53 5.46 11.19
C TYR A 159 -1.65 4.44 11.39
N ALA A 160 -2.92 4.86 11.41
CA ALA A 160 -4.06 3.97 11.58
C ALA A 160 -4.24 3.08 10.36
N ARG A 161 -4.43 3.70 9.18
CA ARG A 161 -4.63 2.96 7.94
C ARG A 161 -3.39 2.15 7.56
N ALA A 162 -2.19 2.67 7.82
CA ALA A 162 -0.96 1.95 7.55
C ALA A 162 -0.83 0.71 8.42
N PHE A 163 -1.22 0.77 9.70
CA PHE A 163 -1.19 -0.39 10.60
C PHE A 163 -2.12 -1.50 10.09
N ASP A 164 -3.36 -1.16 9.75
CA ASP A 164 -4.35 -2.12 9.24
C ASP A 164 -3.94 -2.69 7.88
N ALA A 165 -3.43 -1.83 6.98
CA ALA A 165 -2.94 -2.24 5.67
C ALA A 165 -1.77 -3.22 5.77
N LEU A 166 -0.84 -3.00 6.71
CA LEU A 166 0.25 -3.94 6.98
C LEU A 166 -0.28 -5.26 7.53
N GLN A 167 -1.23 -5.22 8.46
CA GLN A 167 -1.83 -6.42 9.03
C GLN A 167 -2.49 -7.27 7.95
N ILE A 168 -3.35 -6.66 7.12
CA ILE A 168 -4.04 -7.32 6.01
C ILE A 168 -3.01 -7.88 5.03
N ARG A 169 -2.01 -7.08 4.61
CA ARG A 169 -1.01 -7.53 3.64
C ARG A 169 -0.24 -8.76 4.12
N ILE A 170 0.21 -8.76 5.37
CA ILE A 170 0.91 -9.92 5.98
C ILE A 170 -0.01 -11.14 6.02
N GLN A 171 -1.26 -10.97 6.43
CA GLN A 171 -2.23 -12.06 6.50
C GLN A 171 -2.57 -12.61 5.12
N SER A 172 -2.78 -11.76 4.11
CA SER A 172 -3.07 -12.18 2.73
C SER A 172 -1.89 -12.94 2.10
N MET A 173 -0.65 -12.51 2.32
CA MET A 173 0.53 -13.26 1.85
C MET A 173 0.58 -14.66 2.47
N ARG A 174 0.34 -14.76 3.79
CA ARG A 174 0.27 -16.06 4.49
C ARG A 174 -0.88 -16.92 3.97
N ALA A 175 -2.07 -16.33 3.79
CA ALA A 175 -3.25 -17.03 3.31
C ALA A 175 -3.04 -17.59 1.91
N SER A 176 -2.49 -16.80 0.98
CA SER A 176 -2.22 -17.25 -0.39
C SER A 176 -1.25 -18.44 -0.44
N LEU A 177 -0.18 -18.42 0.36
CA LEU A 177 0.75 -19.56 0.44
C LEU A 177 0.12 -20.78 1.11
N LYS A 178 -0.72 -20.60 2.14
CA LYS A 178 -1.45 -21.71 2.77
C LYS A 178 -2.44 -22.33 1.79
N GLU A 179 -3.15 -21.51 1.02
CA GLU A 179 -4.05 -21.97 -0.03
C GLU A 179 -3.31 -22.81 -1.08
N GLN A 180 -2.11 -22.40 -1.52
CA GLN A 180 -1.28 -23.20 -2.42
C GLN A 180 -0.85 -24.56 -1.82
N LEU A 181 -0.69 -24.63 -0.50
CA LEU A 181 -0.36 -25.88 0.19
C LEU A 181 -1.57 -26.81 0.32
N GLU A 182 -2.71 -26.22 0.67
CA GLU A 182 -4.01 -26.87 0.84
C GLU A 182 -4.65 -27.27 -0.48
N ALA A 183 -4.30 -26.60 -1.59
CA ALA A 183 -4.68 -26.95 -2.95
C ALA A 183 -4.23 -28.40 -3.22
N THR A 184 -5.14 -29.34 -3.00
CA THR A 184 -4.96 -30.74 -3.36
C THR A 184 -4.92 -30.83 -4.88
N ASN A 185 -4.20 -31.82 -5.43
CA ASN A 185 -4.32 -32.25 -6.83
C ASN A 185 -5.72 -32.86 -7.10
N ALA A 186 -6.78 -32.26 -6.55
CA ALA A 186 -8.14 -32.65 -6.82
C ALA A 186 -8.43 -32.35 -8.28
N VAL A 187 -9.01 -33.33 -8.95
CA VAL A 187 -9.59 -33.15 -10.29
C VAL A 187 -10.63 -32.04 -10.16
N GLN A 188 -10.39 -30.91 -10.81
CA GLN A 188 -11.29 -29.76 -10.77
C GLN A 188 -12.43 -29.95 -11.76
N ALA A 189 -12.13 -30.54 -12.92
CA ALA A 189 -13.09 -30.79 -13.96
C ALA A 189 -12.69 -32.03 -14.78
N TYR A 190 -13.66 -32.60 -15.50
CA TYR A 190 -13.47 -33.65 -16.49
C TYR A 190 -13.82 -33.08 -17.87
N ARG A 191 -12.98 -33.24 -18.88
CA ARG A 191 -13.19 -32.65 -20.21
C ARG A 191 -13.37 -33.73 -21.29
N CYS A 192 -14.39 -33.64 -22.14
CA CYS A 192 -14.48 -34.52 -23.34
C CYS A 192 -13.38 -34.07 -24.33
N PRO A 193 -12.44 -34.96 -24.72
CA PRO A 193 -11.42 -34.68 -25.73
C PRO A 193 -11.98 -34.69 -27.16
N GLY A 194 -13.26 -35.03 -27.33
CA GLY A 194 -13.92 -35.12 -28.62
C GLY A 194 -13.82 -33.80 -29.40
N PRO A 195 -13.42 -33.85 -30.70
CA PRO A 195 -13.05 -32.67 -31.49
C PRO A 195 -14.17 -31.63 -31.66
N PHE A 196 -15.44 -32.02 -31.42
CA PHE A 196 -16.61 -31.14 -31.55
C PHE A 196 -17.37 -30.92 -30.23
N CYS A 197 -16.93 -31.54 -29.12
CA CYS A 197 -17.66 -31.46 -27.85
C CYS A 197 -17.01 -30.48 -26.88
N GLY A 198 -15.76 -30.72 -26.48
CA GLY A 198 -14.99 -29.85 -25.58
C GLY A 198 -15.62 -29.55 -24.22
N LYS A 199 -16.77 -30.14 -23.87
CA LYS A 199 -17.53 -29.89 -22.65
C LYS A 199 -16.71 -30.26 -21.42
N THR A 200 -16.81 -29.42 -20.41
CA THR A 200 -16.19 -29.59 -19.09
C THR A 200 -17.27 -29.91 -18.06
N TYR A 201 -17.10 -31.01 -17.34
CA TYR A 201 -17.98 -31.51 -16.30
C TYR A 201 -17.31 -31.33 -14.94
N THR A 202 -18.08 -30.99 -13.90
CA THR A 202 -17.55 -31.04 -12.54
C THR A 202 -17.43 -32.49 -12.07
N SER A 203 -16.71 -32.74 -10.97
CA SER A 203 -16.58 -34.09 -10.40
C SER A 203 -17.91 -34.71 -9.98
N LEU A 204 -18.88 -33.87 -9.59
CA LEU A 204 -20.25 -34.30 -9.25
C LEU A 204 -21.04 -34.68 -10.50
N ASP A 205 -20.89 -33.92 -11.58
CA ASP A 205 -21.57 -34.20 -12.85
C ASP A 205 -21.00 -35.47 -13.51
N ALA A 206 -19.67 -35.63 -13.47
CA ALA A 206 -18.99 -36.80 -13.99
C ALA A 206 -19.42 -38.08 -13.26
N ALA A 207 -19.70 -38.03 -11.94
CA ALA A 207 -20.18 -39.18 -11.17
C ALA A 207 -21.52 -39.74 -11.69
N ASN A 208 -22.36 -38.91 -12.31
CA ASN A 208 -23.62 -39.33 -12.93
C ASN A 208 -23.45 -39.89 -14.35
N LEU A 209 -22.25 -39.76 -14.93
CA LEU A 209 -21.91 -40.14 -16.30
C LEU A 209 -21.08 -41.43 -16.36
N VAL A 210 -21.14 -42.25 -15.32
CA VAL A 210 -20.48 -43.57 -15.26
C VAL A 210 -21.27 -44.57 -16.09
N ASP A 211 -20.61 -45.21 -17.06
CA ASP A 211 -21.20 -46.34 -17.78
C ASP A 211 -21.29 -47.56 -16.85
N PRO A 212 -22.48 -48.18 -16.66
CA PRO A 212 -22.64 -49.35 -15.81
C PRO A 212 -21.87 -50.59 -16.29
N THR A 213 -21.44 -50.63 -17.56
CA THR A 213 -20.74 -51.78 -18.15
C THR A 213 -19.23 -51.69 -17.96
N ASP A 214 -18.66 -50.51 -18.24
CA ASP A 214 -17.20 -50.31 -18.27
C ASP A 214 -16.68 -49.58 -17.02
N LEU A 215 -17.57 -49.01 -16.20
CA LEU A 215 -17.25 -48.19 -15.02
C LEU A 215 -16.36 -46.97 -15.32
N ILE A 216 -16.43 -46.46 -16.56
CA ILE A 216 -15.67 -45.29 -17.05
C ILE A 216 -16.62 -44.11 -17.25
N PHE A 217 -16.13 -42.89 -17.02
CA PHE A 217 -16.86 -41.65 -17.27
C PHE A 217 -16.97 -41.37 -18.77
N LYS A 218 -18.18 -41.40 -19.32
CA LYS A 218 -18.43 -41.12 -20.74
C LYS A 218 -19.25 -39.85 -20.91
N CYS A 219 -18.88 -39.01 -21.85
CA CYS A 219 -19.64 -37.81 -22.14
C CYS A 219 -21.05 -38.12 -22.66
N GLU A 220 -22.04 -37.38 -22.18
CA GLU A 220 -23.45 -37.47 -22.59
C GLU A 220 -23.71 -37.25 -24.09
N MET A 221 -22.84 -36.50 -24.79
CA MET A 221 -23.02 -36.15 -26.20
C MET A 221 -22.11 -36.93 -27.14
N CYS A 222 -20.82 -37.03 -26.79
CA CYS A 222 -19.79 -37.60 -27.66
C CYS A 222 -19.60 -39.11 -27.40
N GLY A 223 -20.10 -39.63 -26.27
CA GLY A 223 -19.86 -41.01 -25.81
C GLY A 223 -18.38 -41.33 -25.52
N SER A 224 -17.50 -40.34 -25.67
CA SER A 224 -16.07 -40.48 -25.47
C SER A 224 -15.72 -40.43 -23.99
N GLU A 225 -14.63 -41.10 -23.62
CA GLU A 225 -14.08 -41.07 -22.26
C GLU A 225 -13.69 -39.64 -21.85
N LEU A 226 -14.12 -39.23 -20.66
CA LEU A 226 -13.78 -37.93 -20.11
C LEU A 226 -12.38 -37.96 -19.50
N VAL A 227 -11.57 -36.94 -19.82
CA VAL A 227 -10.21 -36.81 -19.30
C VAL A 227 -10.20 -35.92 -18.06
N GLU A 228 -9.53 -36.36 -16.99
CA GLU A 228 -9.31 -35.56 -15.79
C GLU A 228 -8.52 -34.27 -16.11
N GLN A 229 -9.12 -33.12 -15.81
CA GLN A 229 -8.46 -31.83 -15.81
C GLN A 229 -8.20 -31.42 -14.36
N ARG A 230 -6.94 -31.57 -13.96
CA ARG A 230 -6.46 -31.17 -12.63
C ARG A 230 -6.15 -29.67 -12.63
N ALA A 231 -6.21 -29.08 -11.44
CA ALA A 231 -5.83 -27.71 -11.16
C ALA A 231 -4.31 -27.50 -11.33
N THR A 232 -3.75 -27.70 -12.51
CA THR A 232 -2.40 -27.23 -12.78
C THR A 232 -2.51 -25.76 -13.16
N ASN A 233 -1.84 -24.89 -12.40
CA ASN A 233 -1.65 -23.49 -12.79
C ASN A 233 -0.82 -23.34 -14.09
N ASP A 234 -0.41 -24.45 -14.71
CA ASP A 234 0.33 -24.53 -15.96
C ASP A 234 -0.52 -25.20 -17.04
N ALA A 235 -1.48 -24.45 -17.59
CA ALA A 235 -2.19 -24.86 -18.79
C ALA A 235 -1.32 -24.61 -20.04
N GLU A 236 -0.18 -25.31 -20.20
CA GLU A 236 0.52 -25.46 -21.51
C GLU A 236 1.76 -26.38 -21.47
N SER A 237 1.63 -27.64 -21.04
CA SER A 237 2.65 -28.64 -21.40
C SER A 237 2.07 -30.02 -21.59
N GLY A 238 1.79 -30.34 -22.86
CA GLY A 238 1.46 -31.68 -23.35
C GLY A 238 2.66 -32.63 -23.34
N SER A 239 3.48 -32.64 -22.29
CA SER A 239 4.53 -33.64 -22.11
C SER A 239 4.20 -34.51 -20.90
N GLY A 240 4.12 -35.82 -21.13
CA GLY A 240 3.80 -36.84 -20.12
C GLY A 240 4.91 -37.07 -19.09
N ALA A 241 5.54 -36.00 -18.59
CA ALA A 241 6.34 -36.07 -17.39
C ALA A 241 5.43 -36.34 -16.17
N PRO A 242 5.90 -37.04 -15.13
CA PRO A 242 5.08 -37.34 -13.96
C PRO A 242 4.74 -36.02 -13.23
N GLN A 243 3.55 -35.49 -13.50
CA GLN A 243 2.97 -34.25 -12.93
C GLN A 243 2.95 -34.24 -11.39
N HIS A 244 3.10 -35.41 -10.76
CA HIS A 244 3.24 -35.54 -9.31
C HIS A 244 4.56 -35.01 -8.75
N ALA A 245 5.65 -35.03 -9.53
CA ALA A 245 6.94 -34.46 -9.13
C ALA A 245 6.86 -32.93 -9.04
N THR A 246 6.31 -32.29 -10.08
CA THR A 246 6.17 -30.82 -10.15
C THR A 246 5.19 -30.26 -9.12
N ALA A 247 4.08 -30.95 -8.84
CA ALA A 247 3.14 -30.54 -7.80
C ALA A 247 3.75 -30.66 -6.38
N ARG A 248 4.53 -31.71 -6.13
CA ARG A 248 5.22 -31.90 -4.84
C ARG A 248 6.32 -30.86 -4.65
N GLU A 249 7.08 -30.57 -5.70
CA GLU A 249 8.10 -29.52 -5.73
C GLU A 249 7.46 -28.13 -5.53
N SER A 250 6.35 -27.83 -6.20
CA SER A 250 5.60 -26.59 -6.01
C SER A 250 5.12 -26.43 -4.56
N LYS A 251 4.52 -27.47 -3.97
CA LYS A 251 4.16 -27.44 -2.53
C LYS A 251 5.37 -27.27 -1.63
N GLU A 252 6.48 -27.93 -1.93
CA GLU A 252 7.71 -27.76 -1.15
C GLU A 252 8.25 -26.33 -1.26
N THR A 253 8.20 -25.72 -2.44
CA THR A 253 8.59 -24.32 -2.64
C THR A 253 7.67 -23.38 -1.85
N ALA A 254 6.35 -23.59 -1.88
CA ALA A 254 5.39 -22.83 -1.09
C ALA A 254 5.64 -22.99 0.43
N ARG A 255 5.98 -24.20 0.91
CA ARG A 255 6.38 -24.41 2.33
C ARG A 255 7.63 -23.62 2.69
N ARG A 256 8.66 -23.67 1.84
CA ARG A 256 9.93 -22.95 2.05
C ARG A 256 9.69 -21.44 2.08
N LEU A 257 8.87 -20.93 1.17
CA LEU A 257 8.49 -19.51 1.13
C LEU A 257 7.68 -19.10 2.36
N LEU A 258 6.74 -19.93 2.80
CA LEU A 258 5.96 -19.66 4.01
C LEU A 258 6.87 -19.54 5.25
N GLN A 259 7.81 -20.47 5.42
CA GLN A 259 8.80 -20.43 6.49
C GLN A 259 9.71 -19.19 6.41
N ALA A 260 10.12 -18.80 5.21
CA ALA A 260 10.93 -17.61 4.99
C ALA A 260 10.15 -16.33 5.36
N ILE A 261 8.90 -16.19 4.91
CA ILE A 261 8.04 -15.05 5.24
C ILE A 261 7.83 -14.96 6.75
N ASP A 262 7.54 -16.07 7.43
CA ASP A 262 7.36 -16.06 8.88
C ASP A 262 8.64 -15.67 9.62
N ARG A 263 9.81 -16.10 9.14
CA ARG A 263 11.10 -15.73 9.74
C ARG A 263 11.42 -14.25 9.53
N GLU A 264 11.28 -13.75 8.31
CA GLU A 264 11.66 -12.38 7.94
C GLU A 264 10.68 -11.34 8.50
N LEU A 265 9.38 -11.66 8.55
CA LEU A 265 8.35 -10.75 9.07
C LEU A 265 8.14 -10.88 10.58
N ALA A 266 8.73 -11.88 11.25
CA ALA A 266 8.64 -12.04 12.70
C ALA A 266 8.96 -10.76 13.50
N PRO A 267 10.01 -9.97 13.19
CA PRO A 267 10.29 -8.73 13.91
C PRO A 267 9.16 -7.70 13.80
N ILE A 268 8.56 -7.59 12.61
CA ILE A 268 7.45 -6.65 12.36
C ILE A 268 6.18 -7.14 13.06
N THR A 269 5.84 -8.42 12.91
CA THR A 269 4.65 -9.00 13.55
C THR A 269 4.74 -8.92 15.07
N ARG A 270 5.91 -9.20 15.67
CA ARG A 270 6.13 -9.04 17.11
C ARG A 270 5.91 -7.61 17.55
N LEU A 271 6.48 -6.64 16.83
CA LEU A 271 6.31 -5.23 17.17
C LEU A 271 4.85 -4.76 17.04
N MET A 272 4.10 -5.24 16.04
CA MET A 272 2.68 -4.95 15.90
C MET A 272 1.88 -5.49 17.09
N ASN A 273 2.13 -6.73 17.49
CA ASN A 273 1.48 -7.34 18.65
C ASN A 273 1.86 -6.59 19.95
N ASP A 274 3.13 -6.21 20.12
CA ASP A 274 3.60 -5.47 21.29
C ASP A 274 2.92 -4.09 21.39
N LEU A 275 2.72 -3.39 20.28
CA LEU A 275 2.00 -2.11 20.24
C LEU A 275 0.53 -2.28 20.63
N GLN A 276 -0.14 -3.31 20.12
CA GLN A 276 -1.52 -3.64 20.48
C GLN A 276 -1.65 -4.00 21.97
N HIS A 277 -0.77 -4.87 22.49
CA HIS A 277 -0.81 -5.31 23.89
C HIS A 277 -0.51 -4.18 24.87
N ARG A 278 0.39 -3.26 24.52
CA ARG A 278 0.73 -2.10 25.35
C ARG A 278 -0.27 -0.96 25.22
N ALA A 279 -1.28 -1.07 24.36
CA ALA A 279 -2.26 -0.03 24.07
C ALA A 279 -1.59 1.34 23.83
N VAL A 280 -0.50 1.35 23.06
CA VAL A 280 0.21 2.59 22.75
C VAL A 280 -0.75 3.48 21.93
N PRO A 281 -0.96 4.75 22.31
CA PRO A 281 -1.85 5.62 21.55
C PRO A 281 -1.32 5.79 20.13
N LEU A 282 -2.21 5.74 19.14
CA LEU A 282 -1.85 6.03 17.76
C LEU A 282 -1.42 7.49 17.66
N PRO A 283 -0.27 7.79 17.02
CA PRO A 283 0.06 9.14 16.63
C PRO A 283 -0.97 9.60 15.60
N ASP A 284 -1.86 10.48 16.01
CA ASP A 284 -2.77 11.16 15.10
C ASP A 284 -2.17 12.52 14.74
N PRO A 285 -1.82 12.78 13.46
CA PRO A 285 -1.36 14.09 13.04
C PRO A 285 -2.45 15.18 13.12
N GLY A 286 -3.72 14.80 13.39
CA GLY A 286 -4.86 15.72 13.48
C GLY A 286 -5.27 16.25 12.11
N GLU A 287 -6.14 17.25 12.09
CA GLU A 287 -6.49 17.92 10.84
C GLU A 287 -5.37 18.87 10.38
N LEU A 288 -5.23 19.05 9.06
CA LEU A 288 -4.20 19.94 8.48
C LEU A 288 -4.31 21.37 9.05
N TYR A 289 -5.53 21.83 9.27
CA TYR A 289 -5.83 23.15 9.82
C TYR A 289 -5.29 23.32 11.24
N GLU A 290 -5.58 22.37 12.13
CA GLU A 290 -5.13 22.39 13.53
C GLU A 290 -3.61 22.32 13.62
N TRP A 291 -2.98 21.48 12.78
CA TRP A 291 -1.54 21.44 12.66
C TRP A 291 -0.96 22.80 12.24
N ALA A 292 -1.51 23.42 11.20
CA ALA A 292 -1.03 24.72 10.70
C ALA A 292 -1.13 25.81 11.79
N GLN A 293 -2.19 25.81 12.59
CA GLN A 293 -2.33 26.71 13.74
C GLN A 293 -1.25 26.46 14.81
N ARG A 294 -0.99 25.19 15.17
CA ARG A 294 0.05 24.83 16.14
C ARG A 294 1.44 25.27 15.69
N VAL A 295 1.77 25.11 14.41
CA VAL A 295 3.06 25.55 13.86
C VAL A 295 3.17 27.08 13.94
N ARG A 296 2.12 27.81 13.56
CA ARG A 296 2.09 29.28 13.67
C ARG A 296 2.28 29.76 15.10
N GLN A 297 1.60 29.16 16.06
CA GLN A 297 1.75 29.51 17.47
C GLN A 297 3.20 29.32 17.93
N ARG A 298 3.81 28.18 17.59
CA ARG A 298 5.23 27.92 17.89
C ARG A 298 6.16 28.93 17.25
N GLU A 299 5.93 29.32 16.00
CA GLU A 299 6.74 30.35 15.33
C GLU A 299 6.57 31.72 15.99
N ALA A 300 5.35 32.09 16.38
CA ALA A 300 5.07 33.32 17.10
C ALA A 300 5.73 33.34 18.49
N ASP A 301 5.67 32.22 19.22
CA ASP A 301 6.32 32.06 20.52
C ASP A 301 7.85 32.16 20.40
N MET A 302 8.43 31.52 19.37
CA MET A 302 9.87 31.59 19.07
C MET A 302 10.30 33.00 18.66
N ALA A 303 9.48 33.72 17.91
CA ALA A 303 9.74 35.11 17.54
C ALA A 303 9.59 36.07 18.72
N ALA A 304 8.67 35.79 19.64
CA ALA A 304 8.51 36.56 20.88
C ALA A 304 9.62 36.29 21.91
N ALA A 305 10.29 35.13 21.82
CA ALA A 305 11.41 34.75 22.67
C ALA A 305 12.78 35.20 22.14
N ALA A 306 12.86 35.73 20.92
CA ALA A 306 14.07 36.22 20.26
C ALA A 306 14.21 37.74 20.40
#